data_AF-A0AAD1A9F7-F1
#
_entry.id   AF-A0AAD1A9F7-F1
#
_cell.length_a   1.000
_cell.length_b   1.000
_cell.length_c   1.000
_cell.angle_alpha   90.00
_cell.angle_beta   90.00
_cell.angle_gamma   90.00
#
_symmetry.space_group_name_H-M   'P 1'
#
loop_
_entity.id
_entity.type
_entity.pdbx_description
1 polymer ?
#
loop_
_entity_poly.entity_id
_entity_poly.type
_entity_poly.pdbx_seq_one_letter_code
_entity_poly.pdbx_strand_id
1 'polypeptide(L)'
;MNPTAIVATTTRLAADYHVAAATLAAIGTRWGAEWPEAPDAITAPAFVLGGDLERDLLGVSRQPWRKFFGAKHFAREVKRCGRMEGTARRRNLPVEDWSLLREAAQAAMTEAETYELACERVKLAAGIPAAREALDKARTELLAHVAGLMEAEPMDRAELTARAHALNTVAAIPQAQRASADLNGQWLARLAAAVVRLAPMGENS
;
A
#
# COMPACT_ATOMS: atom_id res chain seq x y z
N MET A 1 -33.01 6.60 4.14
CA MET A 1 -32.91 5.13 3.85
C MET A 1 -33.43 4.33 5.04
N ASN A 2 -33.81 3.05 4.86
CA ASN A 2 -34.22 2.21 5.99
C ASN A 2 -33.02 1.93 6.93
N PRO A 3 -33.06 2.32 8.22
CA PRO A 3 -31.94 2.15 9.16
C PRO A 3 -31.46 0.70 9.28
N THR A 4 -32.37 -0.27 9.27
CA THR A 4 -32.05 -1.70 9.35
C THR A 4 -31.26 -2.16 8.13
N ALA A 5 -31.60 -1.64 6.94
CA ALA A 5 -30.91 -1.96 5.70
C ALA A 5 -29.49 -1.34 5.66
N ILE A 6 -29.32 -0.13 6.22
CA ILE A 6 -28.01 0.52 6.38
C ILE A 6 -27.11 -0.39 7.22
N VAL A 7 -27.56 -0.77 8.42
CA VAL A 7 -26.78 -1.59 9.37
C VAL A 7 -26.44 -2.96 8.75
N ALA A 8 -27.40 -3.63 8.13
CA ALA A 8 -27.18 -4.94 7.51
C ALA A 8 -26.14 -4.87 6.38
N THR A 9 -26.25 -3.87 5.49
CA THR A 9 -25.32 -3.69 4.35
C THR A 9 -23.92 -3.34 4.83
N THR A 10 -23.81 -2.40 5.76
CA THR A 10 -22.54 -2.01 6.39
C THR A 10 -21.86 -3.21 7.06
N THR A 11 -22.62 -4.01 7.81
CA THR A 11 -22.08 -5.19 8.53
C THR A 11 -21.54 -6.22 7.54
N ARG A 12 -22.28 -6.49 6.46
CA ARG A 12 -21.82 -7.41 5.40
C ARG A 12 -20.51 -6.92 4.75
N LEU A 13 -20.47 -5.66 4.31
CA LEU A 13 -19.28 -5.11 3.65
C LEU A 13 -18.05 -5.09 4.58
N ALA A 14 -18.26 -4.87 5.88
CA ALA A 14 -17.21 -4.97 6.88
C ALA A 14 -16.71 -6.40 7.07
N ALA A 15 -17.61 -7.38 7.10
CA ALA A 15 -17.23 -8.79 7.13
C ALA A 15 -16.40 -9.17 5.90
N ASP A 16 -16.81 -8.73 4.70
CA ASP A 16 -16.08 -8.96 3.46
C ASP A 16 -14.65 -8.37 3.52
N TYR A 17 -14.50 -7.14 4.04
CA TYR A 17 -13.20 -6.51 4.27
C TYR A 17 -12.34 -7.31 5.27
N HIS A 18 -12.91 -7.72 6.40
CA HIS A 18 -12.18 -8.47 7.42
C HIS A 18 -11.73 -9.84 6.92
N VAL A 19 -12.56 -10.54 6.16
CA VAL A 19 -12.19 -11.82 5.54
C VAL A 19 -11.04 -11.63 4.54
N ALA A 20 -11.10 -10.60 3.70
CA ALA A 20 -10.02 -10.31 2.75
C ALA A 20 -8.70 -9.94 3.45
N ALA A 21 -8.76 -9.12 4.50
CA ALA A 21 -7.59 -8.75 5.30
C ALA A 21 -6.98 -9.95 6.02
N ALA A 22 -7.81 -10.81 6.63
CA ALA A 22 -7.38 -12.04 7.28
C ALA A 22 -6.75 -13.02 6.29
N THR A 23 -7.30 -13.11 5.07
CA THR A 23 -6.75 -13.95 3.99
C THR A 23 -5.34 -13.48 3.61
N LEU A 24 -5.14 -12.17 3.40
CA LEU A 24 -3.82 -11.62 3.08
C LEU A 24 -2.81 -11.85 4.22
N ALA A 25 -3.25 -11.68 5.47
CA ALA A 25 -2.42 -11.97 6.64
C ALA A 25 -2.03 -13.46 6.73
N ALA A 26 -2.97 -14.37 6.48
CA ALA A 26 -2.72 -15.81 6.47
C ALA A 26 -1.72 -16.21 5.38
N ILE A 27 -1.78 -15.60 4.20
CA ILE A 27 -0.77 -15.77 3.15
C ILE A 27 0.61 -15.35 3.67
N GLY A 28 0.70 -14.18 4.30
CA GLY A 28 1.95 -13.68 4.89
C GLY A 28 2.55 -14.65 5.91
N THR A 29 1.75 -15.20 6.82
CA THR A 29 2.19 -16.19 7.81
C THR A 29 2.68 -17.48 7.14
N ARG A 30 1.96 -17.97 6.12
CA ARG A 30 2.28 -19.23 5.44
C ARG A 30 3.51 -19.13 4.54
N TRP A 31 3.64 -18.04 3.79
CA TRP A 31 4.64 -17.89 2.73
C TRP A 31 5.80 -16.97 3.13
N GLY A 32 5.74 -16.35 4.30
CA GLY A 32 6.76 -15.39 4.75
C GLY A 32 8.16 -15.97 4.90
N ALA A 33 8.30 -17.29 5.07
CA ALA A 33 9.57 -18.00 5.13
C ALA A 33 10.12 -18.35 3.72
N GLU A 34 9.25 -18.43 2.71
CA GLU A 34 9.62 -18.69 1.31
C GLU A 34 10.08 -17.42 0.58
N TRP A 35 9.94 -16.26 1.22
CA TRP A 35 10.36 -14.99 0.65
C TRP A 35 11.88 -14.94 0.53
N PRO A 36 12.45 -14.74 -0.68
CA PRO A 36 13.88 -14.72 -0.86
C PRO A 36 14.49 -13.51 -0.15
N GLU A 37 15.71 -13.68 0.36
CA GLU A 37 16.51 -12.57 0.87
C GLU A 37 17.35 -11.96 -0.26
N ALA A 38 17.45 -10.64 -0.31
CA ALA A 38 18.25 -9.97 -1.31
C ALA A 38 19.77 -10.25 -1.08
N PRO A 39 20.52 -10.62 -2.14
CA PRO A 39 21.98 -10.74 -2.06
C PRO A 39 22.68 -9.45 -1.64
N ASP A 40 23.84 -9.58 -0.98
CA ASP A 40 24.64 -8.42 -0.55
C ASP A 40 25.15 -7.58 -1.72
N ALA A 41 25.38 -8.18 -2.89
CA ALA A 41 25.84 -7.46 -4.08
C ALA A 41 24.80 -6.45 -4.64
N ILE A 42 23.53 -6.59 -4.26
CA ILE A 42 22.44 -5.71 -4.70
C ILE A 42 21.79 -4.96 -3.54
N THR A 43 22.37 -5.04 -2.35
CA THR A 43 21.91 -4.30 -1.18
C THR A 43 22.96 -3.35 -0.63
N ALA A 44 22.50 -2.32 0.07
CA ALA A 44 23.39 -1.41 0.79
C ALA A 44 22.71 -0.88 2.05
N PRO A 45 23.49 -0.31 2.99
CA PRO A 45 22.94 0.42 4.12
C PRO A 45 22.06 1.61 3.68
N ALA A 46 21.04 1.95 4.47
CA ALA A 46 20.02 2.93 4.10
C ALA A 46 20.54 4.38 3.96
N PHE A 47 21.71 4.69 4.51
CA PHE A 47 22.35 5.99 4.33
C PHE A 47 22.89 6.22 2.92
N VAL A 48 23.03 5.16 2.10
CA VAL A 48 23.38 5.30 0.69
C VAL A 48 22.23 5.97 -0.07
N LEU A 49 22.52 7.03 -0.83
CA LEU A 49 21.51 7.74 -1.63
C LEU A 49 20.99 6.86 -2.78
N GLY A 50 19.68 6.93 -3.05
CA GLY A 50 19.00 6.06 -4.01
C GLY A 50 18.52 4.75 -3.39
N GLY A 51 18.02 3.83 -4.22
CA GLY A 51 17.53 2.51 -3.83
C GLY A 51 16.12 2.50 -3.24
N ASP A 52 15.48 1.34 -3.28
CA ASP A 52 14.20 1.07 -2.62
C ASP A 52 14.46 0.34 -1.30
N LEU A 53 13.55 0.44 -0.32
CA LEU A 53 13.66 -0.38 0.89
C LEU A 53 13.40 -1.85 0.54
N GLU A 54 14.21 -2.76 1.09
CA GLU A 54 13.90 -4.18 1.01
C GLU A 54 12.60 -4.44 1.77
N ARG A 55 11.64 -5.08 1.08
CA ARG A 55 10.30 -5.36 1.57
C ARG A 55 10.04 -6.85 1.50
N ASP A 56 9.26 -7.34 2.45
CA ASP A 56 8.75 -8.70 2.46
C ASP A 56 7.62 -8.90 1.44
N LEU A 57 7.10 -10.13 1.41
CA LEU A 57 5.97 -10.55 0.58
C LEU A 57 4.75 -9.61 0.67
N LEU A 58 4.48 -9.06 1.85
CA LEU A 58 3.34 -8.17 2.09
C LEU A 58 3.67 -6.71 1.79
N GLY A 59 4.93 -6.38 1.50
CA GLY A 59 5.39 -5.02 1.24
C GLY A 59 5.87 -4.30 2.50
N VAL A 60 6.03 -5.00 3.62
CA VAL A 60 6.53 -4.44 4.88
C VAL A 60 8.07 -4.53 4.87
N SER A 61 8.74 -3.44 5.23
CA SER A 61 10.20 -3.48 5.35
C SER A 61 10.60 -4.19 6.64
N ARG A 62 11.30 -5.33 6.52
CA ARG A 62 11.85 -6.07 7.68
C ARG A 62 13.10 -5.42 8.25
N GLN A 63 13.86 -4.74 7.38
CA GLN A 63 15.10 -4.05 7.73
C GLN A 63 15.02 -2.63 7.17
N PRO A 64 14.47 -1.65 7.91
CA PRO A 64 14.32 -0.28 7.43
C PRO A 64 15.66 0.42 7.14
N TRP A 65 16.77 -0.18 7.57
CA TRP A 65 18.13 0.25 7.27
C TRP A 65 18.77 -0.47 6.07
N ARG A 66 18.10 -1.42 5.41
CA ARG A 66 18.62 -2.14 4.23
C ARG A 66 17.89 -1.73 2.98
N LYS A 67 18.65 -1.21 2.02
CA LYS A 67 18.17 -0.82 0.70
C LYS A 67 18.52 -1.89 -0.32
N PHE A 68 17.66 -1.99 -1.31
CA PHE A 68 17.73 -2.84 -2.46
C PHE A 68 17.84 -1.99 -3.73
N PHE A 69 18.72 -2.40 -4.65
CA PHE A 69 18.86 -1.78 -5.96
C PHE A 69 18.38 -2.75 -7.03
N GLY A 70 17.25 -2.43 -7.67
CA GLY A 70 16.69 -3.28 -8.71
C GLY A 70 17.47 -3.25 -10.03
N ALA A 71 17.10 -4.14 -10.95
CA ALA A 71 17.75 -4.29 -12.25
C ALA A 71 17.80 -2.96 -13.03
N LYS A 72 16.73 -2.16 -12.93
CA LYS A 72 16.64 -0.82 -13.55
C LYS A 72 17.66 0.18 -13.01
N HIS A 73 18.08 0.04 -11.74
CA HIS A 73 19.16 0.86 -11.20
C HIS A 73 20.48 0.51 -11.89
N PHE A 74 20.86 -0.77 -11.90
CA PHE A 74 22.11 -1.22 -12.50
C PHE A 74 22.16 -1.02 -14.02
N ALA A 75 21.04 -1.16 -14.73
CA ALA A 75 20.95 -0.81 -16.15
C ALA A 75 21.33 0.67 -16.42
N ARG A 76 20.96 1.58 -15.50
CA ARG A 76 21.36 2.99 -15.60
C ARG A 76 22.85 3.18 -15.32
N GLU A 77 23.40 2.45 -14.36
CA GLU A 77 24.83 2.51 -14.05
C GLU A 77 25.69 1.92 -15.17
N VAL A 78 25.29 0.79 -15.79
CA VAL A 78 25.95 0.23 -17.00
C VAL A 78 25.99 1.28 -18.12
N LYS A 79 24.86 1.93 -18.41
CA LYS A 79 24.78 2.99 -19.41
C LYS A 79 25.64 4.21 -19.04
N ARG A 80 25.69 4.58 -17.76
CA ARG A 80 26.51 5.68 -17.25
C ARG A 80 28.00 5.38 -17.43
N CYS A 81 28.46 4.20 -17.02
CA CYS A 81 29.84 3.77 -17.17
C CYS A 81 30.26 3.75 -18.64
N GLY A 82 29.42 3.21 -19.54
CA GLY A 82 29.69 3.24 -20.98
C GLY A 82 29.84 4.65 -21.56
N ARG A 83 29.03 5.63 -21.10
CA ARG A 83 29.18 7.04 -21.51
C ARG A 83 30.46 7.68 -20.97
N MET A 84 30.83 7.38 -19.73
CA MET A 84 32.03 7.91 -19.08
C MET A 84 33.28 7.33 -19.74
N GLU A 85 33.31 6.02 -20.00
CA GLU A 85 34.37 5.35 -20.76
C GLU A 85 34.56 6.00 -22.14
N GLY A 86 33.47 6.17 -22.92
CA GLY A 86 33.55 6.83 -24.22
C GLY A 86 34.00 8.30 -24.15
N THR A 87 33.77 8.96 -23.03
CA THR A 87 34.23 10.35 -22.81
C THR A 87 35.71 10.38 -22.39
N ALA A 88 36.15 9.47 -21.53
CA ALA A 88 37.54 9.32 -21.13
C ALA A 88 38.42 9.00 -22.34
N ARG A 89 37.99 8.04 -23.19
CA ARG A 89 38.67 7.70 -24.45
C ARG A 89 38.80 8.90 -25.38
N ARG A 90 37.72 9.66 -25.59
CA ARG A 90 37.74 10.89 -26.43
C ARG A 90 38.66 11.99 -25.88
N ARG A 91 38.94 11.98 -24.58
CA ARG A 91 39.77 12.98 -23.88
C ARG A 91 41.17 12.45 -23.53
N ASN A 92 41.56 11.25 -23.98
CA ASN A 92 42.80 10.57 -23.58
C ASN A 92 43.00 10.52 -22.04
N LEU A 93 41.91 10.34 -21.30
CA LEU A 93 41.94 10.14 -19.84
C LEU A 93 42.02 8.64 -19.51
N PRO A 94 42.53 8.25 -18.33
CA PRO A 94 42.54 6.86 -17.88
C PRO A 94 41.12 6.24 -17.92
N VAL A 95 41.02 5.05 -18.51
CA VAL A 95 39.75 4.34 -18.75
C VAL A 95 39.56 3.17 -17.78
N GLU A 96 40.64 2.71 -17.15
CA GLU A 96 40.75 1.44 -16.42
C GLU A 96 39.73 1.29 -15.28
N ASP A 97 39.23 2.39 -14.73
CA ASP A 97 38.19 2.36 -13.68
C ASP A 97 36.77 2.14 -14.25
N TRP A 98 36.48 2.59 -15.47
CA TRP A 98 35.10 2.61 -15.98
C TRP A 98 34.65 1.28 -16.59
N SER A 99 35.55 0.50 -17.16
CA SER A 99 35.23 -0.84 -17.68
C SER A 99 34.95 -1.82 -16.54
N LEU A 100 35.77 -1.80 -15.49
CA LEU A 100 35.59 -2.61 -14.28
C LEU A 100 34.28 -2.28 -13.57
N LEU A 101 33.97 -0.98 -13.41
CA LEU A 101 32.68 -0.55 -12.82
C LEU A 101 31.49 -0.97 -13.69
N ARG A 102 31.63 -0.97 -15.02
CA ARG A 102 30.57 -1.45 -15.92
C ARG A 102 30.34 -2.95 -15.77
N GLU A 103 31.40 -3.75 -15.71
CA GLU A 103 31.32 -5.20 -15.52
C GLU A 103 30.69 -5.54 -14.16
N ALA A 104 31.10 -4.86 -13.10
CA ALA A 104 30.49 -5.01 -11.77
C ALA A 104 28.99 -4.65 -11.78
N ALA A 105 28.61 -3.54 -12.42
CA ALA A 105 27.21 -3.16 -12.56
C ALA A 105 26.41 -4.15 -13.40
N GLN A 106 27.01 -4.77 -14.42
CA GLN A 106 26.37 -5.79 -15.25
C GLN A 106 26.12 -7.07 -14.44
N ALA A 107 27.09 -7.52 -13.63
CA ALA A 107 26.92 -8.67 -12.75
C ALA A 107 25.81 -8.42 -11.71
N ALA A 108 25.83 -7.26 -11.05
CA ALA A 108 24.81 -6.88 -10.08
C ALA A 108 23.41 -6.74 -10.72
N MET A 109 23.32 -6.31 -11.98
CA MET A 109 22.05 -6.30 -12.72
C MET A 109 21.48 -7.70 -12.87
N THR A 110 22.29 -8.69 -13.28
CA THR A 110 21.84 -10.09 -13.45
C THR A 110 21.43 -10.71 -12.11
N GLU A 111 22.12 -10.40 -11.02
CA GLU A 111 21.69 -10.81 -9.68
C GLU A 111 20.34 -10.18 -9.29
N ALA A 112 20.17 -8.88 -9.54
CA ALA A 112 18.91 -8.19 -9.27
C ALA A 112 17.75 -8.76 -10.07
N GLU A 113 17.94 -9.07 -11.36
CA GLU A 113 16.94 -9.73 -12.20
C GLU A 113 16.55 -11.10 -11.64
N THR A 114 17.53 -11.89 -11.22
CA THR A 114 17.31 -13.23 -10.65
C THR A 114 16.51 -13.14 -9.35
N TYR A 115 16.87 -12.21 -8.47
CA TYR A 115 16.17 -11.97 -7.21
C TYR A 115 14.73 -11.46 -7.44
N GLU A 116 14.54 -10.49 -8.34
CA GLU A 116 13.22 -9.97 -8.69
C GLU A 116 12.30 -11.08 -9.26
N LEU A 117 12.84 -11.94 -10.14
CA LEU A 117 12.11 -13.09 -10.66
C LEU A 117 11.73 -14.10 -9.56
N ALA A 118 12.63 -14.36 -8.61
CA ALA A 118 12.33 -15.22 -7.46
C ALA A 118 11.21 -14.62 -6.59
N CYS A 119 11.27 -13.32 -6.32
CA CYS A 119 10.22 -12.58 -5.60
C CYS A 119 8.87 -12.69 -6.30
N GLU A 120 8.81 -12.43 -7.61
CA GLU A 120 7.58 -12.51 -8.40
C GLU A 120 7.01 -13.94 -8.43
N ARG A 121 7.87 -14.95 -8.55
CA ARG A 121 7.44 -16.36 -8.48
C ARG A 121 6.75 -16.67 -7.16
N VAL A 122 7.32 -16.24 -6.03
CA VAL A 122 6.72 -16.45 -4.70
C VAL A 122 5.41 -15.67 -4.57
N LYS A 123 5.36 -14.40 -5.02
CA LYS A 123 4.11 -13.60 -5.01
C LYS A 123 2.98 -14.29 -5.76
N LEU A 124 3.27 -14.80 -6.96
CA LEU A 124 2.28 -15.47 -7.80
C LEU A 124 1.85 -16.80 -7.20
N ALA A 125 2.78 -17.63 -6.73
CA ALA A 125 2.47 -18.91 -6.08
C ALA A 125 1.66 -18.73 -4.79
N ALA A 126 1.93 -17.67 -4.04
CA ALA A 126 1.21 -17.31 -2.82
C ALA A 126 -0.17 -16.68 -3.08
N GLY A 127 -0.49 -16.30 -4.32
CA GLY A 127 -1.76 -15.64 -4.66
C GLY A 127 -1.87 -14.21 -4.16
N ILE A 128 -0.74 -13.52 -3.92
CA ILE A 128 -0.73 -12.14 -3.41
C ILE A 128 -1.50 -11.15 -4.28
N PRO A 129 -1.37 -11.16 -5.63
CA PRO A 129 -2.10 -10.21 -6.48
C PRO A 129 -3.62 -10.32 -6.29
N ALA A 130 -4.16 -11.53 -6.32
CA ALA A 130 -5.60 -11.77 -6.15
C ALA A 130 -6.08 -11.40 -4.73
N ALA A 131 -5.31 -11.72 -3.70
CA ALA A 131 -5.65 -11.37 -2.33
C ALA A 131 -5.65 -9.85 -2.08
N ARG A 132 -4.69 -9.11 -2.66
CA ARG A 132 -4.65 -7.65 -2.61
C ARG A 132 -5.81 -7.02 -3.38
N GLU A 133 -6.13 -7.53 -4.56
CA GLU A 133 -7.27 -7.07 -5.34
C GLU A 133 -8.59 -7.27 -4.57
N ALA A 134 -8.79 -8.43 -3.94
CA ALA A 134 -9.96 -8.70 -3.11
C ALA A 134 -10.07 -7.73 -1.91
N LEU A 135 -8.94 -7.47 -1.22
CA LEU A 135 -8.89 -6.52 -0.12
C LEU A 135 -9.17 -5.08 -0.58
N ASP A 136 -8.55 -4.66 -1.67
CA ASP A 136 -8.74 -3.32 -2.23
C ASP A 136 -10.19 -3.11 -2.71
N LYS A 137 -10.79 -4.14 -3.32
CA LYS A 137 -12.21 -4.14 -3.70
C LYS A 137 -13.12 -4.01 -2.49
N ALA A 138 -12.98 -4.89 -1.49
CA ALA A 138 -13.82 -4.86 -0.29
C ALA A 138 -13.68 -3.53 0.47
N ARG A 139 -12.45 -3.00 0.55
CA ARG A 139 -12.20 -1.66 1.12
C ARG A 139 -12.94 -0.58 0.34
N THR A 140 -12.82 -0.59 -0.98
CA THR A 140 -13.43 0.43 -1.84
C THR A 140 -14.96 0.39 -1.76
N GLU A 141 -15.56 -0.80 -1.78
CA GLU A 141 -17.01 -0.98 -1.66
C GLU A 141 -17.53 -0.48 -0.30
N LEU A 142 -16.85 -0.82 0.79
CA LEU A 142 -17.21 -0.35 2.13
C LEU A 142 -17.08 1.18 2.25
N LEU A 143 -15.98 1.76 1.77
CA LEU A 143 -15.77 3.21 1.80
C LEU A 143 -16.77 3.95 0.91
N ALA A 144 -17.07 3.44 -0.28
CA ALA A 144 -18.06 4.04 -1.19
C ALA A 144 -19.47 4.00 -0.59
N HIS A 145 -19.85 2.88 0.05
CA HIS A 145 -21.12 2.77 0.77
C HIS A 145 -21.23 3.82 1.88
N VAL A 146 -20.21 3.95 2.73
CA VAL A 146 -20.22 4.95 3.80
C VAL A 146 -20.19 6.38 3.25
N ALA A 147 -19.41 6.65 2.20
CA ALA A 147 -19.41 7.95 1.53
C ALA A 147 -20.82 8.34 1.06
N GLY A 148 -21.53 7.42 0.39
CA GLY A 148 -22.92 7.66 -0.04
C GLY A 148 -23.88 7.91 1.12
N LEU A 149 -23.71 7.21 2.26
CA LEU A 149 -24.48 7.49 3.47
C LEU A 149 -24.18 8.87 4.07
N MET A 150 -22.96 9.37 3.91
CA MET A 150 -22.51 10.68 4.43
C MET A 150 -22.84 11.84 3.49
N GLU A 151 -23.21 11.58 2.23
CA GLU A 151 -23.67 12.60 1.28
C GLU A 151 -25.14 12.97 1.46
N ALA A 152 -25.99 12.00 1.83
CA ALA A 152 -27.38 12.26 2.11
C ALA A 152 -27.53 13.00 3.45
N GLU A 153 -28.65 13.71 3.64
CA GLU A 153 -29.02 14.25 4.94
C GLU A 153 -29.84 13.19 5.70
N PRO A 154 -29.60 12.92 7.01
CA PRO A 154 -30.43 11.97 7.76
C PRO A 154 -31.80 12.60 8.08
N MET A 155 -32.86 11.84 7.82
CA MET A 155 -34.24 12.31 8.04
C MET A 155 -34.70 12.17 9.49
N ASP A 156 -34.14 11.19 10.22
CA ASP A 156 -34.52 10.90 11.60
C ASP A 156 -33.34 10.38 12.45
N ARG A 157 -33.58 10.23 13.76
CA ARG A 157 -32.57 9.77 14.73
C ARG A 157 -32.14 8.32 14.51
N ALA A 158 -33.02 7.46 13.99
CA ALA A 158 -32.70 6.05 13.75
C ALA A 158 -31.73 5.93 12.56
N GLU A 159 -31.96 6.69 11.50
CA GLU A 159 -31.05 6.81 10.37
C GLU A 159 -29.71 7.43 10.80
N LEU A 160 -29.72 8.48 11.62
CA LEU A 160 -28.49 9.06 12.18
C LEU A 160 -27.67 8.02 12.96
N THR A 161 -28.32 7.21 13.80
CA THR A 161 -27.67 6.15 14.58
C THR A 161 -27.08 5.06 13.66
N ALA A 162 -27.82 4.64 12.63
CA ALA A 162 -27.33 3.67 11.65
C ALA A 162 -26.12 4.20 10.86
N ARG A 163 -26.09 5.49 10.55
CA ARG A 163 -24.96 6.16 9.90
C ARG A 163 -23.75 6.33 10.81
N ALA A 164 -23.96 6.64 12.08
CA ALA A 164 -22.89 6.65 13.09
C ALA A 164 -22.28 5.25 13.26
N HIS A 165 -23.11 4.20 13.28
CA HIS A 165 -22.64 2.81 13.24
C HIS A 165 -21.75 2.55 12.01
N ALA A 166 -22.19 2.98 10.82
CA ALA A 166 -21.40 2.82 9.59
C ALA A 166 -20.05 3.55 9.64
N LEU A 167 -20.01 4.77 10.20
CA LEU A 167 -18.76 5.50 10.38
C LEU A 167 -17.82 4.81 11.37
N ASN A 168 -18.35 4.27 12.48
CA ASN A 168 -17.56 3.50 13.44
C ASN A 168 -16.99 2.23 12.80
N THR A 169 -17.76 1.56 11.93
CA THR A 169 -17.32 0.35 11.23
C THR A 169 -16.10 0.61 10.32
N VAL A 170 -16.06 1.74 9.61
CA VAL A 170 -14.88 2.08 8.80
C VAL A 170 -13.68 2.52 9.62
N ALA A 171 -13.84 2.84 10.91
CA ALA A 171 -12.70 3.18 11.78
C ALA A 171 -11.68 2.05 11.90
N ALA A 172 -12.09 0.80 11.67
CA ALA A 172 -11.21 -0.37 11.62
C ALA A 172 -10.24 -0.36 10.43
N ILE A 173 -10.49 0.42 9.38
CA ILE A 173 -9.57 0.58 8.25
C ILE A 173 -8.45 1.55 8.67
N PRO A 174 -7.16 1.25 8.40
CA PRO A 174 -6.07 2.18 8.68
C PRO A 174 -6.29 3.57 8.07
N GLN A 175 -6.00 4.63 8.82
CA GLN A 175 -6.28 6.01 8.40
C GLN A 175 -5.66 6.37 7.04
N ALA A 176 -4.42 5.94 6.79
CA ALA A 176 -3.74 6.14 5.51
C ALA A 176 -4.50 5.57 4.31
N GLN A 177 -5.34 4.54 4.53
CA GLN A 177 -6.15 3.90 3.49
C GLN A 177 -7.57 4.49 3.37
N ARG A 178 -7.96 5.38 4.29
CA ARG A 178 -9.25 6.10 4.29
C ARG A 178 -9.17 7.53 3.78
N ALA A 179 -7.97 8.13 3.82
CA ALA A 179 -7.76 9.56 3.61
C ALA A 179 -8.28 10.09 2.26
N SER A 180 -8.41 9.22 1.25
CA SER A 180 -8.98 9.58 -0.06
C SER A 180 -10.52 9.58 -0.09
N ALA A 181 -11.17 8.84 0.81
CA ALA A 181 -12.63 8.71 0.86
C ALA A 181 -13.27 9.76 1.77
N ASP A 182 -12.69 10.00 2.94
CA ASP A 182 -13.10 11.08 3.84
C ASP A 182 -12.31 12.34 3.48
N LEU A 183 -12.78 13.06 2.45
CA LEU A 183 -12.23 14.33 2.01
C LEU A 183 -12.16 15.31 3.21
N ASN A 184 -11.01 15.36 3.87
CA ASN A 184 -10.65 16.30 4.94
C ASN A 184 -11.52 16.26 6.21
N GLY A 185 -12.06 15.09 6.62
CA GLY A 185 -12.78 14.96 7.89
C GLY A 185 -14.21 15.50 7.89
N GLN A 186 -14.82 15.64 6.70
CA GLN A 186 -16.16 16.22 6.54
C GLN A 186 -17.27 15.28 7.04
N TRP A 187 -17.03 13.98 7.08
CA TRP A 187 -18.05 13.02 7.52
C TRP A 187 -18.46 13.23 8.98
N LEU A 188 -17.48 13.46 9.86
CA LEU A 188 -17.74 13.75 11.28
C LEU A 188 -18.48 15.09 11.46
N ALA A 189 -18.09 16.12 10.70
CA ALA A 189 -18.75 17.42 10.76
C ALA A 189 -20.22 17.33 10.32
N ARG A 190 -20.53 16.56 9.27
CA ARG A 190 -21.90 16.34 8.80
C ARG A 190 -22.75 15.58 9.82
N LEU A 191 -22.20 14.53 10.44
CA LEU A 191 -22.88 13.84 11.53
C LEU A 191 -23.14 14.76 12.73
N ALA A 192 -22.15 15.57 13.13
CA ALA A 192 -22.31 16.53 14.22
C ALA A 192 -23.41 17.56 13.92
N ALA A 193 -23.44 18.11 12.71
CA ALA A 193 -24.49 19.03 12.28
C ALA A 193 -25.89 18.39 12.32
N ALA A 194 -26.00 17.13 11.89
CA ALA A 194 -27.24 16.37 11.95
C ALA A 194 -27.70 16.08 13.39
N VAL A 195 -26.77 15.77 14.31
CA VAL A 195 -27.07 15.61 15.75
C VAL A 195 -27.69 16.89 16.30
N VAL A 196 -27.10 18.05 16.04
CA VAL A 196 -27.61 19.34 16.52
C VAL A 196 -29.01 19.62 15.97
N ARG A 197 -29.26 19.33 14.69
CA ARG A 197 -30.59 19.55 14.09
C ARG A 197 -31.66 18.61 14.65
N LEU A 198 -31.31 17.36 14.94
CA LEU A 198 -32.25 16.33 15.40
C LEU A 198 -32.34 16.24 16.93
N ALA A 199 -31.52 17.02 17.65
CA ALA A 199 -31.63 17.20 19.08
C ALA A 199 -33.03 17.74 19.42
N PRO A 200 -33.69 17.25 20.48
CA PRO A 200 -34.95 17.83 20.89
C PRO A 200 -34.67 19.29 21.27
N MET A 201 -35.36 20.24 20.65
CA MET A 201 -35.43 21.57 21.24
C MET A 201 -36.02 21.37 22.62
N GLY A 202 -35.31 21.78 23.66
CA GLY A 202 -35.80 21.67 25.02
C GLY A 202 -37.22 22.22 25.06
N GLU A 203 -38.18 21.35 25.35
CA GLU A 203 -39.49 21.79 25.82
C GLU A 203 -39.19 22.51 27.13
N ASN A 204 -39.10 23.83 27.05
CA ASN A 204 -39.21 24.70 28.21
C ASN A 204 -40.58 24.42 28.82
N SER A 205 -40.62 23.48 29.76
CA SER A 205 -41.70 23.26 30.71
C SER A 205 -41.30 23.86 32.04
#